data_AF-A0A0L6UI43-F1
#
_entry.id   AF-A0A0L6UI43-F1
#
_cell.length_a   1.000
_cell.length_b   1.000
_cell.length_c   1.000
_cell.angle_alpha   90.00
_cell.angle_beta   90.00
_cell.angle_gamma   90.00
#
_symmetry.space_group_name_H-M   'P 1'
#
loop_
_entity.id
_entity.type
_entity.pdbx_description
1 polymer ?
#
loop_
_entity_poly.entity_id
_entity_poly.type
_entity_poly.pdbx_seq_one_letter_code
_entity_poly.pdbx_strand_id
1 'polypeptide(L)'
;MAKENLRKRSNLDSLSGTRTPRPSSHKPAQSRKSLPAHVLNSVGTGGSGGPGRKQNFSGPYVNKDRDRDLSEIQSVFRMAELVWCKLDNPILDPTTHEQQPDLRIDYWPAICEERVLISHSELSSSPNEATTSTSPSDDKIHLNSIHSATPSPPALKVHQKFQWKVRLLATSDVFCKDESQLLPYLNYPPPFNIYKLPIVPETLKYIYDGHQTDRPTITSLTTLSDAVTLFALSLQITAHIKKSFTLMDRYDIALLKRLEARGQNIPIEDIQILYEDSTLPWYQYIWWGAEKIWSGELIRLIVSLPDLPPGLRATTTTSATPRCFFLKITGIYRSNEEKGMVKGPIFELAPTSERAKDEMEQHPDFLESDQLPGIQQVNRYMPQPPAGFYFRRLTPVGKEHHLVLQHIAGRYYPSQPISPTHFSNSPNADPTLPMSIEGRSFVLSGMAEGKWLHMHCETWILDRKECFKDAEASAEKELIAFCAKTQLLHHLPPTVVNSSEPL
;
A
#
# COMPACT_ATOMS: atom_id res chain seq x y z
N MET A 1 -37.40 -23.90 -4.82
CA MET A 1 -37.74 -25.27 -5.23
C MET A 1 -36.47 -25.96 -5.71
N ALA A 2 -36.19 -27.11 -5.10
CA ALA A 2 -34.94 -27.85 -5.11
C ALA A 2 -34.48 -28.36 -6.49
N LYS A 3 -33.16 -28.53 -6.65
CA LYS A 3 -32.55 -29.86 -6.90
C LYS A 3 -31.03 -29.84 -6.82
N GLU A 4 -30.57 -30.22 -5.63
CA GLU A 4 -29.49 -31.16 -5.31
C GLU A 4 -29.01 -32.07 -6.46
N ASN A 5 -27.68 -32.25 -6.55
CA ASN A 5 -27.09 -33.51 -7.02
C ASN A 5 -25.76 -33.77 -6.33
N LEU A 6 -25.82 -34.68 -5.37
CA LEU A 6 -24.74 -35.31 -4.64
C LEU A 6 -24.62 -36.76 -5.14
N ARG A 7 -23.42 -37.23 -5.55
CA ARG A 7 -23.05 -38.67 -5.61
C ARG A 7 -21.52 -38.77 -5.69
N LYS A 8 -20.85 -39.07 -4.57
CA LYS A 8 -20.56 -40.37 -3.93
C LYS A 8 -19.31 -41.06 -4.48
N ARG A 9 -18.32 -41.18 -3.59
CA ARG A 9 -17.14 -42.04 -3.67
C ARG A 9 -17.53 -43.53 -3.59
N SER A 10 -16.74 -44.39 -4.22
CA SER A 10 -16.54 -45.79 -3.84
C SER A 10 -15.08 -46.18 -4.09
N ASN A 11 -14.52 -46.92 -3.14
CA ASN A 11 -13.17 -47.49 -3.12
C ASN A 11 -13.31 -49.03 -3.00
N LEU A 12 -12.20 -49.76 -3.22
CA LEU A 12 -11.97 -51.23 -3.20
C LEU A 12 -12.25 -51.90 -4.57
N ASP A 13 -11.40 -52.78 -5.15
CA ASP A 13 -10.24 -53.52 -4.64
C ASP A 13 -9.41 -54.17 -5.79
N SER A 14 -8.20 -54.66 -5.44
CA SER A 14 -7.48 -55.83 -6.00
C SER A 14 -6.34 -55.72 -7.06
N LEU A 15 -5.40 -56.66 -6.91
CA LEU A 15 -3.99 -56.75 -7.32
C LEU A 15 -3.72 -57.56 -8.63
N SER A 16 -2.59 -57.31 -9.31
CA SER A 16 -1.52 -58.31 -9.66
C SER A 16 -0.56 -57.89 -10.82
N GLY A 17 0.76 -58.17 -10.63
CA GLY A 17 1.90 -58.44 -11.59
C GLY A 17 2.15 -57.56 -12.84
N THR A 18 3.32 -57.39 -13.47
CA THR A 18 4.74 -57.83 -13.35
C THR A 18 5.59 -57.11 -14.43
N ARG A 19 6.78 -56.59 -14.05
CA ARG A 19 8.09 -56.37 -14.77
C ARG A 19 8.26 -55.73 -16.20
N THR A 20 9.06 -54.63 -16.20
CA THR A 20 10.27 -54.26 -17.05
C THR A 20 10.08 -53.60 -18.46
N PRO A 21 11.11 -52.96 -19.11
CA PRO A 21 11.57 -51.57 -18.87
C PRO A 21 11.86 -50.67 -20.13
N ARG A 22 11.81 -49.32 -19.97
CA ARG A 22 12.45 -48.22 -20.76
C ARG A 22 12.02 -48.03 -22.25
N PRO A 23 12.13 -46.81 -22.87
CA PRO A 23 13.22 -45.85 -22.74
C PRO A 23 12.85 -44.35 -22.55
N SER A 24 13.91 -43.62 -22.24
CA SER A 24 14.09 -42.18 -22.12
C SER A 24 13.48 -41.34 -23.25
N SER A 25 12.77 -40.27 -22.88
CA SER A 25 12.69 -39.07 -23.71
C SER A 25 13.02 -37.84 -22.87
N HIS A 26 14.06 -37.13 -23.30
CA HIS A 26 14.42 -35.81 -22.83
C HIS A 26 13.26 -34.84 -23.06
N LYS A 27 12.84 -34.13 -22.00
CA LYS A 27 12.21 -32.82 -22.13
C LYS A 27 12.99 -31.84 -21.25
N PRO A 28 13.61 -30.79 -21.81
CA PRO A 28 14.11 -29.71 -20.99
C PRO A 28 12.92 -28.88 -20.50
N ALA A 29 12.59 -29.03 -19.22
CA ALA A 29 11.80 -28.04 -18.51
C ALA A 29 12.69 -26.82 -18.28
N GLN A 30 12.60 -25.81 -19.15
CA GLN A 30 13.22 -24.52 -18.90
C GLN A 30 12.21 -23.60 -18.22
N SER A 31 12.57 -23.29 -16.98
CA SER A 31 12.01 -22.31 -16.07
C SER A 31 11.70 -21.00 -16.78
N ARG A 32 10.41 -20.63 -16.82
CA ARG A 32 9.98 -19.23 -16.99
C ARG A 32 10.77 -18.38 -16.00
N LYS A 33 11.65 -17.49 -16.47
CA LYS A 33 12.23 -16.44 -15.61
C LYS A 33 11.17 -15.35 -15.36
N SER A 34 10.04 -15.74 -14.78
CA SER A 34 9.19 -14.83 -14.00
C SER A 34 9.95 -14.43 -12.73
N LEU A 35 9.54 -13.32 -12.09
CA LEU A 35 9.98 -12.85 -10.76
C LEU A 35 10.83 -13.86 -9.97
N PRO A 36 12.08 -13.54 -9.58
CA PRO A 36 12.99 -14.47 -8.92
C PRO A 36 12.35 -15.21 -7.75
N ALA A 37 12.61 -16.51 -7.63
CA ALA A 37 12.02 -17.38 -6.62
C ALA A 37 12.19 -16.88 -5.16
N HIS A 38 13.24 -16.10 -4.87
CA HIS A 38 13.47 -15.53 -3.54
C HIS A 38 12.45 -14.43 -3.15
N VAL A 39 11.94 -13.67 -4.12
CA VAL A 39 10.85 -12.68 -3.96
C VAL A 39 9.52 -13.40 -3.68
N LEU A 40 9.40 -14.58 -4.26
CA LEU A 40 8.21 -15.41 -4.29
C LEU A 40 8.14 -16.45 -3.15
N ASN A 41 9.19 -16.55 -2.34
CA ASN A 41 9.30 -17.44 -1.19
C ASN A 41 9.28 -16.69 0.15
N SER A 42 9.44 -15.36 0.14
CA SER A 42 9.31 -14.49 1.31
C SER A 42 7.88 -13.98 1.55
N VAL A 43 7.03 -13.98 0.52
CA VAL A 43 5.58 -13.91 0.69
C VAL A 43 5.12 -15.29 1.15
N GLY A 44 4.70 -15.41 2.41
CA GLY A 44 4.31 -16.67 3.03
C GLY A 44 3.44 -17.50 2.09
N THR A 45 3.95 -18.64 1.64
CA THR A 45 3.18 -19.60 0.87
C THR A 45 2.07 -20.15 1.76
N GLY A 46 0.83 -19.72 1.52
CA GLY A 46 -0.34 -20.49 1.89
C GLY A 46 -0.16 -21.90 1.29
N GLY A 47 -0.05 -22.90 2.17
CA GLY A 47 0.60 -24.17 1.85
C GLY A 47 0.08 -24.90 0.62
N SER A 48 0.97 -25.13 -0.33
CA SER A 48 0.90 -26.24 -1.29
C SER A 48 1.82 -27.36 -0.82
N GLY A 49 1.43 -28.01 0.28
CA GLY A 49 2.05 -29.26 0.72
C GLY A 49 1.51 -30.42 -0.10
N GLY A 50 2.41 -31.22 -0.70
CA GLY A 50 2.08 -32.54 -1.23
C GLY A 50 1.39 -33.44 -0.19
N PRO A 51 0.78 -34.55 -0.62
CA PRO A 51 -0.08 -35.36 0.22
C PRO A 51 0.76 -36.04 1.31
N GLY A 52 0.78 -35.50 2.53
CA GLY A 52 1.46 -36.21 3.62
C GLY A 52 1.68 -35.50 4.95
N ARG A 53 1.70 -34.16 5.04
CA ARG A 53 1.87 -33.48 6.35
C ARG A 53 1.05 -32.20 6.43
N LYS A 54 -0.16 -32.31 7.02
CA LYS A 54 -0.86 -31.16 7.58
C LYS A 54 -0.10 -30.72 8.82
N GLN A 55 0.66 -29.62 8.73
CA GLN A 55 1.09 -28.93 9.95
C GLN A 55 -0.15 -28.27 10.55
N ASN A 56 -0.76 -28.94 11.52
CA ASN A 56 -1.78 -28.33 12.36
C ASN A 56 -1.05 -27.41 13.35
N PHE A 57 -0.88 -26.14 12.99
CA PHE A 57 -0.30 -25.15 13.90
C PHE A 57 -1.41 -24.54 14.76
N SER A 58 -1.32 -24.72 16.09
CA SER A 58 -2.33 -24.32 17.07
C SER A 58 -1.79 -23.28 18.06
N GLY A 59 -1.57 -22.05 17.60
CA GLY A 59 -1.24 -20.90 18.45
C GLY A 59 -1.83 -19.60 17.88
N PRO A 60 -1.96 -18.53 18.68
CA PRO A 60 -2.40 -17.21 18.23
C PRO A 60 -1.30 -16.58 17.36
N TYR A 61 -1.19 -17.02 16.11
CA TYR A 61 -0.16 -16.57 15.19
C TYR A 61 -0.47 -15.14 14.76
N VAL A 62 0.26 -14.17 15.28
CA VAL A 62 0.38 -12.84 14.70
C VAL A 62 1.61 -12.85 13.79
N ASN A 63 1.45 -12.42 12.54
CA ASN A 63 2.54 -12.31 11.59
C ASN A 63 3.54 -11.26 12.08
N LYS A 64 4.82 -11.64 12.22
CA LYS A 64 5.91 -10.75 12.66
C LYS A 64 6.07 -9.52 11.78
N ASP A 65 5.76 -9.65 10.49
CA ASP A 65 5.80 -8.54 9.54
C ASP A 65 4.72 -7.49 9.87
N ARG A 66 3.59 -7.89 10.46
CA ARG A 66 2.54 -6.96 10.89
C ARG A 66 3.07 -5.98 11.93
N ASP A 67 3.57 -6.52 13.04
CA ASP A 67 4.03 -5.68 14.14
C ASP A 67 5.22 -4.82 13.71
N ARG A 68 6.09 -5.36 12.85
CA ARG A 68 7.19 -4.59 12.25
C ARG A 68 6.69 -3.44 11.37
N ASP A 69 5.71 -3.69 10.51
CA ASP A 69 5.16 -2.67 9.59
C ASP A 69 4.23 -1.65 10.29
N LEU A 70 3.71 -1.98 11.48
CA LEU A 70 2.88 -1.08 12.29
C LEU A 70 3.66 -0.40 13.42
N SER A 71 4.88 -0.83 13.74
CA SER A 71 5.71 -0.28 14.82
C SER A 71 6.06 1.21 14.64
N GLU A 72 6.50 1.84 15.75
CA GLU A 72 6.84 3.27 15.85
C GLU A 72 7.93 3.73 14.86
N ILE A 73 8.80 2.83 14.41
CA ILE A 73 9.79 3.09 13.35
C ILE A 73 9.09 2.91 11.99
N GLN A 74 8.02 3.67 11.76
CA GLN A 74 7.06 3.37 10.71
C GLN A 74 7.65 3.64 9.32
N SER A 75 8.06 2.58 8.64
CA SER A 75 8.37 2.59 7.21
C SER A 75 7.07 2.81 6.44
N VAL A 76 7.09 3.75 5.49
CA VAL A 76 5.90 4.10 4.69
C VAL A 76 5.47 2.95 3.79
N PHE A 77 6.45 2.23 3.25
CA PHE A 77 6.28 1.18 2.25
C PHE A 77 6.35 -0.22 2.87
N ARG A 78 5.89 -1.22 2.13
CA ARG A 78 5.91 -2.63 2.54
C ARG A 78 6.40 -3.53 1.42
N MET A 79 6.93 -4.69 1.79
CA MET A 79 7.37 -5.72 0.83
C MET A 79 6.20 -6.12 -0.07
N ALA A 80 6.46 -6.20 -1.37
CA ALA A 80 5.56 -6.45 -2.49
C ALA A 80 4.50 -5.36 -2.77
N GLU A 81 4.63 -4.17 -2.17
CA GLU A 81 3.86 -3.01 -2.60
C GLU A 81 4.37 -2.49 -3.94
N LEU A 82 3.42 -2.00 -4.73
CA LEU A 82 3.69 -1.30 -5.96
C LEU A 82 3.85 0.19 -5.62
N VAL A 83 4.91 0.79 -6.15
CA VAL A 83 5.33 2.17 -5.88
C VAL A 83 5.77 2.86 -7.16
N TRP A 84 5.92 4.18 -7.10
CA TRP A 84 6.69 4.92 -8.09
C TRP A 84 8.12 5.10 -7.60
N CYS A 85 9.09 4.63 -8.38
CA CYS A 85 10.50 4.77 -8.09
C CYS A 85 11.09 5.93 -8.88
N LYS A 86 11.71 6.90 -8.19
CA LYS A 86 12.42 8.00 -8.86
C LYS A 86 13.66 7.48 -9.59
N LEU A 87 13.77 7.83 -10.88
CA LEU A 87 14.95 7.54 -11.67
C LEU A 87 16.09 8.48 -11.28
N ASP A 88 17.33 7.97 -11.26
CA ASP A 88 18.50 8.81 -10.97
C ASP A 88 18.75 9.79 -12.12
N ASN A 89 18.52 9.33 -13.36
CA ASN A 89 18.52 10.14 -14.56
C ASN A 89 17.12 10.05 -15.20
N PRO A 90 16.35 11.15 -15.23
CA PRO A 90 15.09 11.22 -15.95
C PRO A 90 15.28 10.95 -17.45
N ILE A 91 14.31 10.28 -18.08
CA ILE A 91 14.34 10.05 -19.53
C ILE A 91 13.62 11.21 -20.23
N LEU A 92 14.31 11.86 -21.16
CA LEU A 92 13.90 13.09 -21.83
C LEU A 92 13.77 12.86 -23.35
N ASP A 93 12.97 13.70 -24.00
CA ASP A 93 12.98 13.82 -25.45
C ASP A 93 14.09 14.82 -25.85
N PRO A 94 15.03 14.42 -26.73
CA PRO A 94 16.14 15.28 -27.14
C PRO A 94 15.71 16.54 -27.91
N THR A 95 14.48 16.59 -28.43
CA THR A 95 13.95 17.72 -29.20
C THR A 95 13.30 18.80 -28.33
N THR A 96 13.11 18.51 -27.04
CA THR A 96 12.39 19.39 -26.13
C THR A 96 13.38 20.34 -25.46
N HIS A 97 13.28 21.64 -25.75
CA HIS A 97 13.82 22.67 -24.87
C HIS A 97 13.20 22.51 -23.47
N GLU A 98 13.97 22.74 -22.40
CA GLU A 98 13.76 22.38 -20.98
C GLU A 98 12.38 22.71 -20.31
N GLN A 99 11.38 23.18 -21.05
CA GLN A 99 10.14 23.76 -20.53
C GLN A 99 8.85 22.95 -20.78
N GLN A 100 8.89 21.73 -21.35
CA GLN A 100 7.69 20.85 -21.40
C GLN A 100 7.78 19.68 -20.41
N PRO A 101 7.26 19.82 -19.18
CA PRO A 101 7.33 18.78 -18.15
C PRO A 101 6.57 17.51 -18.51
N ASP A 102 5.62 17.57 -19.45
CA ASP A 102 4.76 16.45 -19.80
C ASP A 102 5.42 15.39 -20.73
N LEU A 103 6.61 15.69 -21.26
CA LEU A 103 7.42 14.79 -22.11
C LEU A 103 8.71 14.41 -21.37
N ARG A 104 8.57 13.85 -20.16
CA ARG A 104 9.66 13.39 -19.32
C ARG A 104 9.20 12.24 -18.43
N ILE A 105 10.07 11.24 -18.23
CA ILE A 105 9.84 10.15 -17.27
C ILE A 105 10.77 10.37 -16.07
N ASP A 106 10.20 10.88 -14.98
CA ASP A 106 10.88 11.05 -13.69
C ASP A 106 10.80 9.81 -12.80
N TYR A 107 9.67 9.11 -12.90
CA TYR A 107 9.33 7.99 -12.04
C TYR A 107 8.93 6.78 -12.88
N TRP A 108 9.34 5.60 -12.40
CA TRP A 108 9.04 4.33 -13.03
C TRP A 108 8.27 3.41 -12.07
N PRO A 109 7.22 2.68 -12.51
CA PRO A 109 6.51 1.74 -11.66
C PRO A 109 7.43 0.63 -11.15
N ALA A 110 7.40 0.36 -9.85
CA ALA A 110 8.30 -0.59 -9.22
C ALA A 110 7.62 -1.41 -8.12
N ILE A 111 8.21 -2.55 -7.75
CA ILE A 111 7.79 -3.37 -6.62
C ILE A 111 8.86 -3.31 -5.53
N CYS A 112 8.45 -3.04 -4.30
CA CYS A 112 9.30 -3.14 -3.11
C CYS A 112 9.66 -4.61 -2.84
N GLU A 113 10.93 -4.97 -2.90
CA GLU A 113 11.38 -6.35 -2.69
C GLU A 113 11.82 -6.61 -1.25
N GLU A 114 12.65 -5.71 -0.73
CA GLU A 114 13.35 -5.91 0.52
C GLU A 114 13.58 -4.56 1.20
N ARG A 115 13.34 -4.53 2.52
CA ARG A 115 13.62 -3.37 3.37
C ARG A 115 14.97 -3.57 4.06
N VAL A 116 15.84 -2.59 3.93
CA VAL A 116 17.17 -2.55 4.55
C VAL A 116 17.18 -1.43 5.59
N LEU A 117 17.53 -1.76 6.84
CA LEU A 117 17.72 -0.77 7.89
C LEU A 117 19.18 -0.28 7.85
N ILE A 118 19.38 1.03 7.70
CA ILE A 118 20.69 1.65 7.66
C ILE A 118 20.85 2.54 8.89
N SER A 119 21.97 2.39 9.59
CA SER A 119 22.31 3.23 10.74
C SER A 119 23.42 4.21 10.34
N HIS A 120 23.12 5.50 10.40
CA HIS A 120 24.07 6.60 10.24
C HIS A 120 24.46 7.12 11.63
N SER A 121 25.75 7.40 11.86
CA SER A 121 26.22 7.95 13.13
C SER A 121 26.85 9.31 12.88
N GLU A 122 26.32 10.34 13.55
CA GLU A 122 26.81 11.70 13.46
C GLU A 122 27.42 12.12 14.80
N LEU A 123 28.62 12.71 14.75
CA LEU A 123 29.24 13.35 15.90
C LEU A 123 28.58 14.72 16.09
N SER A 124 27.85 14.91 17.18
CA SER A 124 27.37 16.25 17.52
C SER A 124 28.57 17.12 17.85
N SER A 125 28.82 18.11 17.00
CA SER A 125 29.73 19.21 17.28
C SER A 125 28.88 20.45 17.52
N SER A 126 28.68 20.79 18.79
CA SER A 126 28.28 22.16 19.13
C SER A 126 29.14 22.64 20.28
N PRO A 127 29.91 23.72 20.10
CA PRO A 127 30.25 24.60 21.21
C PRO A 127 28.94 25.22 21.69
N ASN A 128 28.72 25.25 23.01
CA ASN A 128 27.67 26.05 23.63
C ASN A 128 27.87 27.52 23.25
N GLU A 129 27.14 28.05 22.28
CA GLU A 129 26.86 29.49 22.24
C GLU A 129 25.77 29.74 23.28
N ALA A 130 26.20 30.23 24.44
CA ALA A 130 25.31 30.74 25.47
C ALA A 130 24.44 31.85 24.86
N THR A 131 23.14 31.61 24.84
CA THR A 131 22.11 32.60 24.55
C THR A 131 22.32 33.78 25.48
N THR A 132 22.77 34.90 24.93
CA THR A 132 22.93 36.15 25.68
C THR A 132 21.53 36.72 25.89
N SER A 133 20.90 36.40 27.00
CA SER A 133 19.73 37.15 27.50
C SER A 133 20.21 38.53 27.95
N THR A 134 19.83 39.56 27.18
CA THR A 134 20.03 40.95 27.55
C THR A 134 18.94 41.35 28.55
N SER A 135 19.31 41.45 29.83
CA SER A 135 18.58 42.20 30.85
C SER A 135 19.58 43.15 31.53
N PRO A 136 19.28 44.45 31.69
CA PRO A 136 20.24 45.37 32.27
C PRO A 136 20.19 45.39 33.81
N SER A 137 21.39 45.59 34.37
CA SER A 137 21.73 46.22 35.67
C SER A 137 21.23 45.57 36.97
N ASP A 138 22.16 45.00 37.74
CA ASP A 138 22.63 45.69 38.96
C ASP A 138 23.96 45.14 39.48
N ASP A 139 24.80 46.07 39.96
CA ASP A 139 26.18 45.88 40.42
C ASP A 139 26.31 44.97 41.65
N LYS A 140 27.27 44.03 41.63
CA LYS A 140 28.29 43.85 42.69
C LYS A 140 29.33 42.78 42.35
N ILE A 141 30.58 43.21 42.50
CA ILE A 141 31.86 42.50 42.36
C ILE A 141 32.02 41.44 43.47
N HIS A 142 32.47 40.21 43.14
CA HIS A 142 33.54 39.51 43.88
C HIS A 142 34.01 38.17 43.23
N LEU A 143 35.32 38.16 42.91
CA LEU A 143 36.34 37.09 42.89
C LEU A 143 36.09 35.70 42.25
N ASN A 144 36.83 35.47 41.15
CA ASN A 144 37.68 34.32 40.81
C ASN A 144 37.27 32.91 41.30
N SER A 145 36.62 32.16 40.40
CA SER A 145 36.82 30.71 40.31
C SER A 145 37.04 30.33 38.83
N ILE A 146 38.30 30.11 38.47
CA ILE A 146 38.67 29.51 37.19
C ILE A 146 38.45 28.00 37.34
N HIS A 147 37.21 27.56 37.10
CA HIS A 147 36.97 26.16 36.78
C HIS A 147 37.21 25.97 35.29
N SER A 148 38.29 25.29 34.96
CA SER A 148 38.53 24.76 33.61
C SER A 148 37.34 23.89 33.21
N ALA A 149 36.49 24.37 32.30
CA ALA A 149 35.44 23.57 31.70
C ALA A 149 36.09 22.42 30.93
N THR A 150 36.01 21.21 31.48
CA THR A 150 36.34 19.99 30.74
C THR A 150 35.43 19.92 29.51
N PRO A 151 35.97 19.80 28.29
CA PRO A 151 35.14 19.64 27.11
C PRO A 151 34.33 18.35 27.26
N SER A 152 32.99 18.47 27.21
CA SER A 152 32.11 17.30 27.20
C SER A 152 32.47 16.41 26.02
N PRO A 153 32.55 15.08 26.19
CA PRO A 153 32.84 14.18 25.09
C PRO A 153 31.78 14.35 23.98
N PRO A 154 32.16 14.31 22.70
CA PRO A 154 31.23 14.52 21.61
C PRO A 154 30.13 13.46 21.67
N ALA A 155 28.87 13.89 21.74
CA ALA A 155 27.75 12.96 21.80
C ALA A 155 27.48 12.40 20.39
N LEU A 156 27.53 11.07 20.25
CA LEU A 156 27.19 10.36 19.03
C LEU A 156 25.67 10.29 18.90
N LYS A 157 25.10 10.87 17.84
CA LYS A 157 23.70 10.67 17.48
C LYS A 157 23.62 9.60 16.41
N VAL A 158 22.92 8.50 16.72
CA VAL A 158 22.64 7.43 15.75
C VAL A 158 21.27 7.69 15.14
N HIS A 159 21.23 7.85 13.82
CA HIS A 159 20.02 7.99 13.04
C HIS A 159 19.82 6.72 12.21
N GLN A 160 18.67 6.07 12.38
CA GLN A 160 18.31 4.92 11.57
C GLN A 160 17.32 5.32 10.48
N LYS A 161 17.58 4.89 9.24
CA LYS A 161 16.69 5.11 8.09
C LYS A 161 16.46 3.80 7.35
N PHE A 162 15.32 3.69 6.67
CA PHE A 162 15.07 2.58 5.77
C PHE A 162 15.47 2.92 4.33
N GLN A 163 16.08 1.94 3.69
CA GLN A 163 16.20 1.85 2.24
C GLN A 163 15.42 0.66 1.72
N TRP A 164 15.02 0.76 0.47
CA TRP A 164 14.25 -0.25 -0.22
C TRP A 164 14.99 -0.73 -1.45
N LYS A 165 15.16 -2.04 -1.54
CA LYS A 165 15.45 -2.69 -2.80
C LYS A 165 14.14 -2.75 -3.59
N VAL A 166 14.10 -2.10 -4.75
CA VAL A 166 12.92 -2.00 -5.62
C VAL A 166 13.23 -2.56 -7.00
N ARG A 167 12.35 -3.41 -7.54
CA ARG A 167 12.44 -3.88 -8.93
C ARG A 167 11.57 -3.01 -9.82
N LEU A 168 12.16 -2.45 -10.88
CA LEU A 168 11.40 -1.70 -11.88
C LEU A 168 10.62 -2.66 -12.78
N LEU A 169 9.32 -2.39 -12.99
CA LEU A 169 8.46 -3.22 -13.82
C LEU A 169 8.86 -3.16 -15.30
N ALA A 170 8.65 -4.26 -16.02
CA ALA A 170 9.04 -4.46 -17.42
C ALA A 170 10.55 -4.35 -17.74
N THR A 171 11.41 -4.01 -16.78
CA THR A 171 12.87 -3.98 -16.95
C THR A 171 13.54 -5.16 -16.24
N SER A 172 14.87 -5.27 -16.36
CA SER A 172 15.70 -6.17 -15.53
C SER A 172 16.27 -5.49 -14.28
N ASP A 173 16.02 -4.19 -14.07
CA ASP A 173 16.68 -3.40 -13.03
C ASP A 173 16.12 -3.62 -11.63
N VAL A 174 17.04 -3.59 -10.67
CA VAL A 174 16.76 -3.56 -9.24
C VAL A 174 17.63 -2.50 -8.60
N PHE A 175 17.01 -1.53 -7.91
CA PHE A 175 17.68 -0.40 -7.29
C PHE A 175 17.51 -0.39 -5.79
N CYS A 176 18.49 0.19 -5.09
CA CYS A 176 18.35 0.55 -3.68
C CYS A 176 17.99 2.05 -3.60
N LYS A 177 16.85 2.36 -2.99
CA LYS A 177 16.32 3.73 -2.92
C LYS A 177 15.99 4.10 -1.47
N ASP A 178 16.27 5.34 -1.11
CA ASP A 178 15.74 5.92 0.13
C ASP A 178 14.21 6.09 0.01
N GLU A 179 13.48 6.06 1.12
CA GLU A 179 12.02 6.25 1.12
C GLU A 179 11.58 7.58 0.48
N SER A 180 12.42 8.62 0.55
CA SER A 180 12.18 9.92 -0.11
C SER A 180 12.23 9.87 -1.63
N GLN A 181 12.79 8.82 -2.21
CA GLN A 181 12.85 8.58 -3.66
C GLN A 181 11.72 7.67 -4.15
N LEU A 182 10.83 7.25 -3.26
CA LEU A 182 9.68 6.43 -3.57
C LEU A 182 8.40 7.21 -3.29
N LEU A 183 7.36 6.97 -4.09
CA LEU A 183 6.02 7.50 -3.83
C LEU A 183 5.01 6.36 -3.76
N PRO A 184 3.99 6.45 -2.88
CA PRO A 184 2.84 5.56 -2.96
C PRO A 184 2.27 5.56 -4.38
N TYR A 185 1.82 4.42 -4.87
CA TYR A 185 1.42 4.33 -6.29
C TYR A 185 0.31 5.32 -6.67
N LEU A 186 -0.60 5.65 -5.75
CA LEU A 186 -1.65 6.63 -5.99
C LEU A 186 -1.15 8.09 -6.07
N ASN A 187 0.06 8.36 -5.59
CA ASN A 187 0.54 9.73 -5.42
C ASN A 187 1.06 10.39 -6.71
N TYR A 188 1.44 9.60 -7.71
CA TYR A 188 2.01 10.13 -8.96
C TYR A 188 1.04 9.91 -10.13
N PRO A 189 0.63 10.97 -10.85
CA PRO A 189 -0.06 10.82 -12.12
C PRO A 189 0.96 10.44 -13.21
N PRO A 190 0.71 9.40 -14.02
CA PRO A 190 1.54 9.14 -15.19
C PRO A 190 1.58 10.37 -16.13
N PRO A 191 2.72 10.67 -16.79
CA PRO A 191 2.81 11.85 -17.66
C PRO A 191 1.92 11.71 -18.89
N PHE A 192 0.97 12.62 -19.07
CA PHE A 192 -0.11 12.48 -20.06
C PHE A 192 0.35 12.55 -21.52
N ASN A 193 1.39 13.32 -21.84
CA ASN A 193 1.82 13.47 -23.24
C ASN A 193 2.69 12.30 -23.72
N ILE A 194 3.19 11.44 -22.82
CA ILE A 194 3.95 10.24 -23.21
C ILE A 194 3.08 9.27 -24.01
N TYR A 195 1.78 9.21 -23.75
CA TYR A 195 0.85 8.34 -24.49
C TYR A 195 0.64 8.76 -25.95
N LYS A 196 1.08 9.96 -26.34
CA LYS A 196 1.04 10.43 -27.73
C LYS A 196 2.21 9.91 -28.57
N LEU A 197 3.26 9.41 -27.91
CA LEU A 197 4.41 8.83 -28.58
C LEU A 197 4.06 7.44 -29.15
N PRO A 198 4.65 7.04 -30.29
CA PRO A 198 4.36 5.76 -30.91
C PRO A 198 4.82 4.60 -30.03
N ILE A 199 3.90 3.73 -29.67
CA ILE A 199 4.21 2.45 -29.00
C ILE A 199 4.63 1.47 -30.10
N VAL A 200 5.85 0.93 -30.00
CA VAL A 200 6.45 0.02 -30.98
C VAL A 200 6.84 -1.30 -30.29
N PRO A 201 5.88 -2.22 -30.07
CA PRO A 201 6.15 -3.43 -29.30
C PRO A 201 7.15 -4.38 -29.95
N GLU A 202 7.36 -4.30 -31.27
CA GLU A 202 8.37 -5.08 -32.00
C GLU A 202 9.79 -4.88 -31.45
N THR A 203 10.04 -3.78 -30.71
CA THR A 203 11.29 -3.52 -29.99
C THR A 203 11.52 -4.46 -28.80
N LEU A 204 10.45 -5.07 -28.26
CA LEU A 204 10.49 -5.93 -27.07
C LEU A 204 10.70 -7.40 -27.43
N LYS A 205 11.91 -7.73 -27.91
CA LYS A 205 12.27 -9.09 -28.38
C LYS A 205 11.92 -10.20 -27.37
N TYR A 206 12.10 -9.95 -26.07
CA TYR A 206 11.88 -10.93 -25.01
C TYR A 206 10.42 -11.42 -24.91
N ILE A 207 9.46 -10.63 -25.39
CA ILE A 207 8.05 -11.05 -25.41
C ILE A 207 7.82 -12.06 -26.54
N TYR A 208 8.41 -11.81 -27.72
CA TYR A 208 8.18 -12.61 -28.91
C TYR A 208 8.98 -13.92 -28.95
N ASP A 209 10.15 -13.94 -28.31
CA ASP A 209 10.98 -15.15 -28.24
C ASP A 209 10.64 -16.07 -27.05
N GLY A 210 9.61 -15.71 -26.27
CA GLY A 210 9.20 -16.47 -25.09
C GLY A 210 10.16 -16.33 -23.91
N HIS A 211 10.69 -15.12 -23.70
CA HIS A 211 11.63 -14.75 -22.64
C HIS A 211 13.00 -15.44 -22.75
N GLN A 212 13.47 -15.65 -23.98
CA GLN A 212 14.84 -16.11 -24.25
C GLN A 212 15.84 -14.97 -24.17
N THR A 213 15.48 -13.79 -24.66
CA THR A 213 16.24 -12.56 -24.43
C THR A 213 15.90 -11.94 -23.09
N ASP A 214 16.89 -11.30 -22.47
CA ASP A 214 16.69 -10.59 -21.20
C ASP A 214 15.95 -9.26 -21.44
N ARG A 215 15.26 -8.78 -20.39
CA ARG A 215 14.63 -7.46 -20.40
C ARG A 215 15.68 -6.36 -20.50
N PRO A 216 15.39 -5.27 -21.24
CA PRO A 216 16.27 -4.12 -21.29
C PRO A 216 16.46 -3.51 -19.89
N THR A 217 17.58 -2.83 -19.72
CA THR A 217 17.88 -2.04 -18.52
C THR A 217 17.44 -0.59 -18.73
N ILE A 218 17.10 0.12 -17.67
CA ILE A 218 16.71 1.52 -17.72
C ILE A 218 17.85 2.38 -18.28
N THR A 219 19.10 2.01 -18.02
CA THR A 219 20.29 2.68 -18.57
C THR A 219 20.43 2.52 -20.08
N SER A 220 19.82 1.49 -20.68
CA SER A 220 19.79 1.32 -22.13
C SER A 220 18.73 2.17 -22.82
N LEU A 221 17.81 2.77 -22.07
CA LEU A 221 16.72 3.60 -22.58
C LEU A 221 17.14 5.08 -22.60
N THR A 222 17.89 5.46 -23.63
CA THR A 222 18.47 6.82 -23.71
C THR A 222 17.50 7.90 -24.16
N THR A 223 16.42 7.54 -24.86
CA THR A 223 15.42 8.49 -25.37
C THR A 223 14.01 8.09 -24.95
N LEU A 224 13.08 9.04 -24.98
CA LEU A 224 11.65 8.72 -24.78
C LEU A 224 11.11 7.73 -25.81
N SER A 225 11.60 7.76 -27.06
CA SER A 225 11.18 6.81 -28.09
C SER A 225 11.60 5.38 -27.75
N ASP A 226 12.76 5.19 -27.12
CA ASP A 226 13.21 3.88 -26.66
C ASP A 226 12.38 3.41 -25.45
N ALA A 227 12.03 4.35 -24.57
CA ALA A 227 11.39 4.06 -23.28
C ALA A 227 9.87 3.84 -23.37
N VAL A 228 9.17 4.53 -24.28
CA VAL A 228 7.69 4.62 -24.28
C VAL A 228 7.02 3.25 -24.29
N THR A 229 7.47 2.32 -25.13
CA THR A 229 6.86 0.99 -25.26
C THR A 229 7.00 0.20 -23.94
N LEU A 230 8.18 0.23 -23.35
CA LEU A 230 8.45 -0.47 -22.10
C LEU A 230 7.74 0.18 -20.91
N PHE A 231 7.66 1.51 -20.91
CA PHE A 231 6.92 2.27 -19.92
C PHE A 231 5.42 1.96 -20.01
N ALA A 232 4.84 1.93 -21.22
CA ALA A 232 3.45 1.54 -21.45
C ALA A 232 3.16 0.12 -20.94
N LEU A 233 4.06 -0.84 -21.21
CA LEU A 233 3.95 -2.18 -20.67
C LEU A 233 3.97 -2.18 -19.13
N SER A 234 4.88 -1.44 -18.51
CA SER A 234 4.97 -1.33 -17.04
C SER A 234 3.67 -0.79 -16.41
N LEU A 235 3.02 0.18 -17.09
CA LEU A 235 1.73 0.72 -16.67
C LEU A 235 0.59 -0.28 -16.87
N GLN A 236 0.64 -1.08 -17.93
CA GLN A 236 -0.38 -2.11 -18.16
C GLN A 236 -0.29 -3.25 -17.15
N ILE A 237 0.92 -3.71 -16.82
CA ILE A 237 1.17 -4.65 -15.71
C ILE A 237 0.55 -4.09 -14.43
N THR A 238 0.84 -2.81 -14.17
CA THR A 238 0.32 -2.12 -13.01
C THR A 238 -1.20 -2.02 -13.00
N ALA A 239 -1.84 -1.74 -14.14
CA ALA A 239 -3.29 -1.66 -14.24
C ALA A 239 -3.97 -2.97 -13.81
N HIS A 240 -3.41 -4.12 -14.19
CA HIS A 240 -3.89 -5.43 -13.74
C HIS A 240 -3.67 -5.65 -12.24
N ILE A 241 -2.50 -5.28 -11.70
CA ILE A 241 -2.23 -5.36 -10.26
C ILE A 241 -3.21 -4.50 -9.46
N LYS A 242 -3.48 -3.27 -9.91
CA LYS A 242 -4.38 -2.34 -9.21
C LYS A 242 -5.83 -2.80 -9.14
N LYS A 243 -6.25 -3.63 -10.09
CA LYS A 243 -7.60 -4.20 -10.15
C LYS A 243 -7.77 -5.45 -9.31
N SER A 244 -6.70 -5.99 -8.74
CA SER A 244 -6.76 -7.22 -7.97
C SER A 244 -6.79 -6.99 -6.47
N PHE A 245 -7.36 -7.94 -5.75
CA PHE A 245 -7.22 -8.03 -4.30
C PHE A 245 -7.06 -9.47 -3.83
N THR A 246 -6.45 -9.64 -2.66
CA THR A 246 -6.24 -10.95 -2.03
C THR A 246 -6.42 -10.84 -0.52
N LEU A 247 -7.02 -11.85 0.09
CA LEU A 247 -7.09 -12.03 1.55
C LEU A 247 -6.01 -13.03 1.98
N MET A 248 -5.13 -12.65 2.91
CA MET A 248 -3.94 -13.44 3.25
C MET A 248 -3.82 -13.73 4.74
N ASP A 249 -3.02 -14.74 5.06
CA ASP A 249 -2.73 -15.19 6.42
C ASP A 249 -4.01 -15.48 7.21
N ARG A 250 -4.71 -16.53 6.77
CA ARG A 250 -5.89 -17.01 7.47
C ARG A 250 -5.52 -17.42 8.90
N TYR A 251 -6.31 -16.97 9.88
CA TYR A 251 -6.12 -17.35 11.28
C TYR A 251 -7.44 -17.74 11.95
N ASP A 252 -7.34 -18.50 13.05
CA ASP A 252 -8.49 -18.94 13.84
C ASP A 252 -8.76 -17.93 14.97
N ILE A 253 -9.76 -17.08 14.77
CA ILE A 253 -10.14 -16.07 15.78
C ILE A 253 -10.73 -16.70 17.04
N ALA A 254 -11.32 -17.90 16.94
CA ALA A 254 -11.93 -18.58 18.07
C ALA A 254 -10.87 -18.99 19.08
N LEU A 255 -9.67 -19.34 18.61
CA LEU A 255 -8.52 -19.64 19.46
C LEU A 255 -8.01 -18.37 20.16
N LEU A 256 -7.87 -17.25 19.45
CA LEU A 256 -7.45 -15.95 20.01
C LEU A 256 -8.44 -15.47 21.09
N LYS A 257 -9.73 -15.42 20.76
CA LYS A 257 -10.80 -15.02 21.67
C LYS A 257 -10.88 -15.94 22.89
N ARG A 258 -10.68 -17.24 22.74
CA ARG A 258 -10.61 -18.19 23.88
C ARG A 258 -9.40 -17.97 24.77
N LEU A 259 -8.26 -17.54 24.22
CA LEU A 259 -7.07 -17.23 25.00
C LEU A 259 -7.23 -15.90 25.76
N GLU A 260 -7.83 -14.89 25.14
CA GLU A 260 -8.20 -13.62 25.79
C GLU A 260 -9.24 -13.83 26.90
N ALA A 261 -10.21 -14.73 26.67
CA ALA A 261 -11.24 -15.08 27.64
C ALA A 261 -10.72 -15.83 28.89
N ARG A 262 -9.52 -16.43 28.83
CA ARG A 262 -8.94 -17.14 29.99
C ARG A 262 -8.53 -16.13 31.06
N GLY A 263 -9.47 -15.81 31.95
CA GLY A 263 -9.27 -14.92 33.08
C GLY A 263 -10.38 -13.87 33.26
N GLN A 264 -11.37 -13.82 32.37
CA GLN A 264 -12.48 -12.86 32.44
C GLN A 264 -13.85 -13.55 32.43
N ASN A 265 -14.77 -13.06 33.25
CA ASN A 265 -16.18 -13.45 33.20
C ASN A 265 -16.83 -12.77 32.00
N ILE A 266 -16.80 -13.42 30.84
CA ILE A 266 -17.43 -12.90 29.61
C ILE A 266 -18.95 -13.11 29.69
N PRO A 267 -19.78 -12.07 29.49
CA PRO A 267 -21.23 -12.18 29.37
C PRO A 267 -21.69 -13.18 28.30
N ILE A 268 -22.83 -13.84 28.52
CA ILE A 268 -23.37 -14.88 27.61
C ILE A 268 -23.66 -14.33 26.21
N GLU A 269 -24.06 -13.05 26.11
CA GLU A 269 -24.34 -12.37 24.85
C GLU A 269 -23.07 -12.21 24.00
N ASP A 270 -21.95 -11.88 24.64
CA ASP A 270 -20.66 -11.80 23.97
C ASP A 270 -20.22 -13.19 23.50
N ILE A 271 -20.46 -14.25 24.27
CA ILE A 271 -20.15 -15.64 23.88
C ILE A 271 -20.84 -16.02 22.56
N GLN A 272 -22.10 -15.63 22.37
CA GLN A 272 -22.83 -15.90 21.12
C GLN A 272 -22.18 -15.19 19.92
N ILE A 273 -21.74 -13.93 20.09
CA ILE A 273 -20.98 -13.18 19.07
C ILE A 273 -19.63 -13.85 18.80
N LEU A 274 -18.95 -14.39 19.83
CA LEU A 274 -17.71 -15.17 19.64
C LEU A 274 -17.97 -16.42 18.80
N TYR A 275 -19.11 -17.10 18.99
CA TYR A 275 -19.48 -18.28 18.21
C TYR A 275 -19.79 -17.93 16.74
N GLU A 276 -20.56 -16.88 16.49
CA GLU A 276 -20.86 -16.46 15.11
C GLU A 276 -19.58 -16.05 14.36
N ASP A 277 -18.73 -15.23 14.99
CA ASP A 277 -17.42 -14.85 14.42
C ASP A 277 -16.50 -16.06 14.20
N SER A 278 -16.57 -17.10 15.03
CA SER A 278 -15.72 -18.30 14.92
C SER A 278 -15.96 -19.11 13.64
N THR A 279 -17.13 -18.96 13.01
CA THR A 279 -17.48 -19.70 11.79
C THR A 279 -16.92 -19.05 10.53
N LEU A 280 -16.58 -17.76 10.59
CA LEU A 280 -16.09 -16.99 9.45
C LEU A 280 -14.57 -17.19 9.27
N PRO A 281 -14.06 -17.21 8.04
CA PRO A 281 -12.62 -17.19 7.78
C PRO A 281 -12.05 -15.78 8.01
N TRP A 282 -11.13 -15.64 8.96
CA TRP A 282 -10.43 -14.38 9.29
C TRP A 282 -9.03 -14.35 8.71
N TYR A 283 -8.55 -13.14 8.40
CA TYR A 283 -7.29 -12.87 7.69
C TYR A 283 -6.52 -11.75 8.36
N GLN A 284 -5.19 -11.82 8.39
CA GLN A 284 -4.38 -10.78 9.04
C GLN A 284 -4.16 -9.55 8.16
N TYR A 285 -4.21 -9.71 6.84
CA TYR A 285 -4.07 -8.58 5.91
C TYR A 285 -4.75 -8.83 4.59
N ILE A 286 -4.89 -7.75 3.83
CA ILE A 286 -5.32 -7.76 2.44
C ILE A 286 -4.23 -7.15 1.55
N TRP A 287 -4.13 -7.67 0.33
CA TRP A 287 -3.58 -6.91 -0.78
C TRP A 287 -4.74 -6.17 -1.44
N TRP A 288 -4.71 -4.84 -1.44
CA TRP A 288 -5.69 -3.99 -2.09
C TRP A 288 -5.02 -3.22 -3.23
N GLY A 289 -5.01 -3.83 -4.42
CA GLY A 289 -4.34 -3.26 -5.58
C GLY A 289 -2.84 -3.13 -5.38
N ALA A 290 -2.34 -1.89 -5.26
CA ALA A 290 -0.92 -1.62 -5.03
C ALA A 290 -0.47 -1.83 -3.59
N GLU A 291 -1.39 -1.87 -2.62
CA GLU A 291 -1.11 -1.66 -1.20
C GLU A 291 -1.30 -2.94 -0.40
N LYS A 292 -0.47 -3.15 0.62
CA LYS A 292 -0.68 -4.19 1.64
C LYS A 292 -1.37 -3.50 2.82
N ILE A 293 -2.48 -4.02 3.32
CA ILE A 293 -3.23 -3.40 4.44
C ILE A 293 -3.39 -4.42 5.56
N TRP A 294 -2.90 -4.09 6.75
CA TRP A 294 -2.93 -4.98 7.92
C TRP A 294 -4.20 -4.80 8.77
N SER A 295 -4.58 -5.84 9.51
CA SER A 295 -5.41 -5.67 10.69
C SER A 295 -4.66 -4.81 11.71
N GLY A 296 -5.38 -3.91 12.39
CA GLY A 296 -4.78 -2.90 13.25
C GLY A 296 -4.27 -1.67 12.51
N GLU A 297 -4.57 -1.48 11.22
CA GLU A 297 -4.17 -0.28 10.48
C GLU A 297 -5.33 0.73 10.33
N LEU A 298 -4.99 2.02 10.17
CA LEU A 298 -5.95 3.05 9.78
C LEU A 298 -6.02 3.16 8.25
N ILE A 299 -7.21 2.98 7.68
CA ILE A 299 -7.45 3.12 6.24
C ILE A 299 -8.35 4.30 5.93
N ARG A 300 -8.22 4.81 4.71
CA ARG A 300 -9.11 5.82 4.13
C ARG A 300 -10.33 5.14 3.50
N LEU A 301 -11.48 5.77 3.63
CA LEU A 301 -12.73 5.32 3.04
C LEU A 301 -13.11 6.16 1.81
N ILE A 302 -13.76 5.53 0.84
CA ILE A 302 -14.31 6.21 -0.37
C ILE A 302 -15.57 7.01 -0.02
N VAL A 303 -16.21 6.70 1.12
CA VAL A 303 -17.47 7.29 1.55
C VAL A 303 -17.38 8.80 1.79
N SER A 304 -18.45 9.50 1.44
CA SER A 304 -18.69 10.91 1.70
C SER A 304 -19.70 11.07 2.85
N LEU A 305 -19.87 12.29 3.36
CA LEU A 305 -20.81 12.55 4.47
C LEU A 305 -22.25 12.05 4.21
N PRO A 306 -22.83 12.21 3.00
CA PRO A 306 -24.17 11.68 2.69
C PRO A 306 -24.27 10.15 2.76
N ASP A 307 -23.16 9.44 2.54
CA ASP A 307 -23.11 7.98 2.54
C ASP A 307 -23.08 7.40 3.97
N LEU A 308 -22.79 8.23 4.98
CA LEU A 308 -22.76 7.79 6.36
C LEU A 308 -24.18 7.54 6.90
N PRO A 309 -24.34 6.54 7.80
CA PRO A 309 -25.57 6.37 8.57
C PRO A 309 -25.97 7.67 9.30
N PRO A 310 -27.28 7.97 9.47
CA PRO A 310 -27.74 9.18 10.14
C PRO A 310 -27.12 9.40 11.54
N GLY A 311 -26.93 8.31 12.29
CA GLY A 311 -26.32 8.36 13.63
C GLY A 311 -24.85 8.82 13.63
N LEU A 312 -24.10 8.58 12.56
CA LEU A 312 -22.73 9.08 12.42
C LEU A 312 -22.70 10.50 11.84
N ARG A 313 -23.66 10.89 11.01
CA ARG A 313 -23.73 12.25 10.46
C ARG A 313 -23.92 13.31 11.55
N ALA A 314 -24.75 13.00 12.55
CA ALA A 314 -25.04 13.91 13.64
C ALA A 314 -23.80 14.24 14.51
N THR A 315 -22.79 13.37 14.53
CA THR A 315 -21.56 13.55 15.31
C THR A 315 -20.42 14.20 14.52
N THR A 316 -20.57 14.39 13.21
CA THR A 316 -19.57 15.09 12.38
C THR A 316 -19.67 16.60 12.55
N THR A 317 -18.54 17.30 12.62
CA THR A 317 -18.56 18.76 12.58
C THR A 317 -18.72 19.27 11.17
N THR A 318 -19.49 20.36 11.04
CA THR A 318 -19.70 21.10 9.79
C THR A 318 -18.45 21.92 9.43
N SER A 319 -17.33 21.24 9.16
CA SER A 319 -16.15 21.85 8.54
C SER A 319 -16.52 22.30 7.12
N ALA A 320 -16.09 23.49 6.70
CA ALA A 320 -16.36 24.04 5.37
C ALA A 320 -15.79 23.19 4.22
N THR A 321 -14.80 22.33 4.50
CA THR A 321 -14.16 21.45 3.50
C THR A 321 -14.46 19.99 3.78
N PRO A 322 -14.88 19.19 2.78
CA PRO A 322 -15.13 17.76 2.97
C PRO A 322 -13.79 16.99 3.08
N ARG A 323 -13.63 16.24 4.17
CA ARG A 323 -12.43 15.46 4.49
C ARG A 323 -12.71 13.97 4.39
N CYS A 324 -11.66 13.16 4.41
CA CYS A 324 -11.79 11.70 4.38
C CYS A 324 -12.34 11.16 5.70
N PHE A 325 -13.15 10.11 5.62
CA PHE A 325 -13.45 9.24 6.76
C PHE A 325 -12.46 8.08 6.80
N PHE A 326 -12.18 7.60 7.99
CA PHE A 326 -11.23 6.52 8.21
C PHE A 326 -11.89 5.37 8.94
N LEU A 327 -11.38 4.16 8.71
CA LEU A 327 -11.70 3.00 9.53
C LEU A 327 -10.41 2.46 10.14
N LYS A 328 -10.41 2.27 11.45
CA LYS A 328 -9.34 1.54 12.14
C LYS A 328 -9.67 0.06 12.11
N ILE A 329 -8.94 -0.71 11.31
CA ILE A 329 -9.27 -2.12 11.08
C ILE A 329 -9.05 -2.91 12.37
N THR A 330 -10.10 -3.52 12.90
CA THR A 330 -10.01 -4.47 14.00
C THR A 330 -10.11 -5.92 13.52
N GLY A 331 -10.67 -6.14 12.33
CA GLY A 331 -10.52 -7.42 11.67
C GLY A 331 -10.93 -7.44 10.20
N ILE A 332 -10.46 -8.48 9.53
CA ILE A 332 -10.63 -8.73 8.10
C ILE A 332 -11.13 -10.16 7.97
N TYR A 333 -12.23 -10.36 7.25
CA TYR A 333 -12.85 -11.67 7.14
C TYR A 333 -13.59 -11.83 5.81
N ARG A 334 -14.01 -13.05 5.50
CA ARG A 334 -14.95 -13.32 4.41
C ARG A 334 -16.33 -13.62 5.00
N SER A 335 -17.37 -12.96 4.52
CA SER A 335 -18.75 -13.22 4.96
C SER A 335 -19.28 -14.55 4.42
N ASN A 336 -20.43 -14.99 4.92
CA ASN A 336 -21.15 -16.15 4.40
C ASN A 336 -21.61 -15.99 2.94
N GLU A 337 -21.69 -14.74 2.45
CA GLU A 337 -21.94 -14.42 1.04
C GLU A 337 -20.66 -14.42 0.20
N GLU A 338 -19.56 -14.93 0.74
CA GLU A 338 -18.25 -15.00 0.11
C GLU A 338 -17.63 -13.64 -0.24
N LYS A 339 -18.14 -12.55 0.35
CA LYS A 339 -17.62 -11.18 0.19
C LYS A 339 -16.48 -10.93 1.18
N GLY A 340 -15.43 -10.24 0.73
CA GLY A 340 -14.40 -9.71 1.62
C GLY A 340 -14.96 -8.56 2.45
N MET A 341 -14.66 -8.55 3.75
CA MET A 341 -15.14 -7.58 4.71
C MET A 341 -13.99 -7.05 5.57
N VAL A 342 -14.08 -5.78 5.94
CA VAL A 342 -13.31 -5.18 7.04
C VAL A 342 -14.27 -4.72 8.13
N LYS A 343 -13.83 -4.77 9.38
CA LYS A 343 -14.58 -4.19 10.50
C LYS A 343 -13.72 -3.30 11.38
N GLY A 344 -14.36 -2.33 12.04
CA GLY A 344 -13.75 -1.49 13.04
C GLY A 344 -14.47 -0.15 13.26
N PRO A 345 -13.97 0.69 14.19
CA PRO A 345 -14.52 2.02 14.43
C PRO A 345 -14.15 3.00 13.31
N ILE A 346 -15.07 3.94 13.05
CA ILE A 346 -14.93 5.01 12.07
C ILE A 346 -14.44 6.28 12.76
N PHE A 347 -13.57 7.01 12.06
CA PHE A 347 -12.99 8.28 12.49
C PHE A 347 -13.09 9.33 11.39
N GLU A 348 -12.93 10.59 11.77
CA GLU A 348 -12.70 11.72 10.88
C GLU A 348 -11.52 12.56 11.35
N LEU A 349 -11.05 13.48 10.50
CA LEU A 349 -10.08 14.51 10.90
C LEU A 349 -10.80 15.75 11.43
N ALA A 350 -10.60 16.04 12.71
CA ALA A 350 -11.11 17.22 13.39
C ALA A 350 -9.96 18.20 13.70
N PRO A 351 -10.18 19.53 13.61
CA PRO A 351 -9.19 20.52 14.02
C PRO A 351 -8.84 20.39 15.50
N THR A 352 -7.57 20.53 15.87
CA THR A 352 -7.14 20.46 17.28
C THR A 352 -7.81 21.53 18.16
N SER A 353 -8.24 22.65 17.59
CA SER A 353 -9.00 23.70 18.30
C SER A 353 -10.36 23.22 18.82
N GLU A 354 -10.95 22.19 18.22
CA GLU A 354 -12.24 21.62 18.64
C GLU A 354 -12.07 20.56 19.74
N ARG A 355 -10.85 20.07 19.96
CA ARG A 355 -10.57 18.91 20.82
C ARG A 355 -11.11 19.05 22.23
N ALA A 356 -10.89 20.19 22.87
CA ALA A 356 -11.36 20.42 24.25
C ALA A 356 -12.89 20.41 24.34
N LYS A 357 -13.56 20.96 23.33
CA LYS A 357 -15.03 20.94 23.25
C LYS A 357 -15.53 19.52 23.04
N ASP A 358 -14.92 18.77 22.13
CA ASP A 358 -15.31 17.39 21.86
C ASP A 358 -15.05 16.48 23.06
N GLU A 359 -13.97 16.67 23.81
CA GLU A 359 -13.70 15.93 25.05
C GLU A 359 -14.73 16.25 26.15
N MET A 360 -15.31 17.46 26.17
CA MET A 360 -16.37 17.84 27.11
C MET A 360 -17.77 17.38 26.67
N GLU A 361 -18.05 17.35 25.37
CA GLU A 361 -19.33 16.95 24.78
C GLU A 361 -19.43 15.44 24.53
N GLN A 362 -18.31 14.71 24.55
CA GLN A 362 -18.29 13.28 24.34
C GLN A 362 -19.03 12.54 25.46
N HIS A 363 -20.05 11.79 25.05
CA HIS A 363 -20.78 10.86 25.91
C HIS A 363 -19.79 9.91 26.62
N PRO A 364 -20.06 9.46 27.86
CA PRO A 364 -19.24 8.46 28.55
C PRO A 364 -19.04 7.19 27.72
N ASP A 365 -20.00 6.86 26.83
CA ASP A 365 -19.90 5.77 25.85
C ASP A 365 -18.78 5.95 24.80
N PHE A 366 -18.07 7.08 24.79
CA PHE A 366 -16.90 7.36 23.96
C PHE A 366 -15.60 7.49 24.78
N LEU A 367 -15.72 7.63 26.11
CA LEU A 367 -14.64 7.79 27.08
C LEU A 367 -14.31 6.44 27.73
N GLU A 368 -13.60 5.57 27.01
CA GLU A 368 -12.82 4.47 27.61
C GLU A 368 -11.92 3.84 26.53
N SER A 369 -10.67 4.31 26.38
CA SER A 369 -9.77 3.79 25.33
C SER A 369 -8.55 3.00 25.80
N ASP A 370 -8.23 2.93 27.10
CA ASP A 370 -6.93 2.36 27.50
C ASP A 370 -7.01 1.12 28.41
N GLN A 371 -8.17 0.80 28.99
CA GLN A 371 -8.26 -0.23 30.05
C GLN A 371 -9.06 -1.50 29.74
N LEU A 372 -9.61 -1.69 28.53
CA LEU A 372 -10.23 -2.98 28.19
C LEU A 372 -9.14 -4.05 27.96
N PRO A 373 -9.00 -5.06 28.84
CA PRO A 373 -7.94 -6.05 28.72
C PRO A 373 -8.35 -7.04 27.64
N GLY A 374 -7.83 -6.87 26.43
CA GLY A 374 -8.09 -7.72 25.26
C GLY A 374 -7.94 -6.97 23.94
N ILE A 375 -8.50 -5.76 23.84
CA ILE A 375 -8.42 -4.88 22.66
C ILE A 375 -7.07 -4.13 22.57
N GLN A 376 -6.23 -4.25 23.61
CA GLN A 376 -4.93 -3.57 23.75
C GLN A 376 -3.88 -3.87 22.67
N GLN A 377 -4.08 -4.83 21.76
CA GLN A 377 -3.17 -5.02 20.62
C GLN A 377 -3.58 -4.22 19.37
N VAL A 378 -4.87 -3.94 19.19
CA VAL A 378 -5.39 -3.31 17.96
C VAL A 378 -5.27 -1.79 18.02
N ASN A 379 -5.36 -1.20 19.21
CA ASN A 379 -5.24 0.25 19.43
C ASN A 379 -3.80 0.78 19.57
N ARG A 380 -2.76 -0.08 19.60
CA ARG A 380 -1.37 0.39 19.78
C ARG A 380 -0.90 1.33 18.67
N TYR A 381 -1.39 1.13 17.45
CA TYR A 381 -0.79 1.73 16.26
C TYR A 381 -1.72 2.75 15.62
N MET A 382 -1.96 3.88 16.28
CA MET A 382 -2.61 5.03 15.63
C MET A 382 -1.53 5.89 14.98
N PRO A 383 -1.56 6.13 13.66
CA PRO A 383 -0.56 6.98 13.02
C PRO A 383 -0.74 8.44 13.44
N GLN A 384 0.27 9.27 13.20
CA GLN A 384 0.17 10.69 13.47
C GLN A 384 -0.82 11.35 12.49
N PRO A 385 -1.78 12.17 12.98
CA PRO A 385 -2.66 12.97 12.13
C PRO A 385 -1.86 14.08 11.42
N PRO A 386 -2.42 14.72 10.37
CA PRO A 386 -1.85 15.94 9.82
C PRO A 386 -1.74 17.04 10.88
N ALA A 387 -0.74 17.92 10.74
CA ALA A 387 -0.49 19.00 11.69
C ALA A 387 -1.73 19.89 11.88
N GLY A 388 -2.10 20.16 13.14
CA GLY A 388 -3.29 20.94 13.49
C GLY A 388 -4.60 20.14 13.51
N PHE A 389 -4.53 18.82 13.31
CA PHE A 389 -5.68 17.91 13.37
C PHE A 389 -5.48 16.79 14.37
N TYR A 390 -6.57 16.11 14.70
CA TYR A 390 -6.57 14.83 15.38
C TYR A 390 -7.65 13.92 14.81
N PHE A 391 -7.52 12.62 15.06
CA PHE A 391 -8.54 11.65 14.67
C PHE A 391 -9.66 11.64 15.70
N ARG A 392 -10.83 12.20 15.35
CA ARG A 392 -12.03 12.14 16.16
C ARG A 392 -12.80 10.87 15.84
N ARG A 393 -13.10 10.08 16.87
CA ARG A 393 -13.88 8.85 16.75
C ARG A 393 -15.36 9.18 16.57
N LEU A 394 -15.99 8.60 15.54
CA LEU A 394 -17.42 8.77 15.26
C LEU A 394 -18.26 7.61 15.77
N THR A 395 -17.69 6.41 15.81
CA THR A 395 -18.37 5.21 16.31
C THR A 395 -18.28 5.13 17.84
N PRO A 396 -19.38 4.86 18.58
CA PRO A 396 -19.31 4.64 20.04
C PRO A 396 -18.30 3.57 20.46
N VAL A 397 -17.80 3.64 21.69
CA VAL A 397 -16.97 2.57 22.29
C VAL A 397 -17.78 1.27 22.36
N GLY A 398 -17.09 0.14 22.17
CA GLY A 398 -17.73 -1.18 22.07
C GLY A 398 -18.49 -1.44 20.77
N LYS A 399 -18.72 -0.43 19.92
CA LYS A 399 -19.36 -0.60 18.61
C LYS A 399 -18.33 -0.58 17.48
N GLU A 400 -18.63 -1.33 16.42
CA GLU A 400 -17.85 -1.42 15.19
C GLU A 400 -18.77 -1.41 13.97
N HIS A 401 -18.24 -0.95 12.83
CA HIS A 401 -18.92 -1.05 11.55
C HIS A 401 -18.27 -2.15 10.71
N HIS A 402 -19.09 -2.87 9.94
CA HIS A 402 -18.66 -3.90 9.01
C HIS A 402 -18.88 -3.40 7.59
N LEU A 403 -17.81 -3.26 6.81
CA LEU A 403 -17.84 -2.71 5.45
C LEU A 403 -17.32 -3.76 4.47
N VAL A 404 -17.95 -3.84 3.29
CA VAL A 404 -17.37 -4.57 2.15
C VAL A 404 -16.11 -3.85 1.67
N LEU A 405 -15.12 -4.60 1.16
CA LEU A 405 -13.81 -4.04 0.76
C LEU A 405 -13.91 -2.89 -0.24
N GLN A 406 -14.97 -2.82 -1.05
CA GLN A 406 -15.18 -1.74 -2.03
C GLN A 406 -15.34 -0.35 -1.41
N HIS A 407 -15.51 -0.24 -0.08
CA HIS A 407 -15.50 1.06 0.60
C HIS A 407 -14.08 1.56 0.94
N ILE A 408 -13.05 0.74 0.73
CA ILE A 408 -11.65 1.07 1.04
C ILE A 408 -11.07 1.93 -0.09
N ALA A 409 -10.69 3.17 0.22
CA ALA A 409 -9.95 4.01 -0.71
C ALA A 409 -8.50 3.55 -0.82
N GLY A 410 -7.89 3.22 0.32
CA GLY A 410 -6.52 2.75 0.44
C GLY A 410 -5.97 3.04 1.83
N ARG A 411 -4.66 2.91 1.99
CA ARG A 411 -3.97 3.25 3.24
C ARG A 411 -4.03 4.77 3.51
N TYR A 412 -3.94 5.11 4.79
CA TYR A 412 -3.58 6.46 5.22
C TYR A 412 -2.07 6.65 5.13
N TYR A 413 -1.64 7.77 4.57
CA TYR A 413 -0.23 8.16 4.52
C TYR A 413 -0.07 9.48 5.28
N PRO A 414 0.68 9.53 6.39
CA PRO A 414 0.98 10.78 7.06
C PRO A 414 1.64 11.76 6.09
N SER A 415 1.24 13.04 6.16
CA SER A 415 1.92 14.09 5.40
C SER A 415 3.38 14.14 5.82
N GLN A 416 4.30 14.00 4.87
CA GLN A 416 5.70 14.34 5.15
C GLN A 416 5.78 15.85 5.44
N PRO A 417 6.65 16.30 6.37
CA PRO A 417 6.89 17.72 6.56
C PRO A 417 7.40 18.30 5.25
N ILE A 418 6.52 19.03 4.55
CA ILE A 418 6.89 19.79 3.37
C ILE A 418 7.85 20.88 3.86
N SER A 419 9.01 21.03 3.20
CA SER A 419 9.95 22.11 3.51
C SER A 419 9.19 23.44 3.64
N PRO A 420 9.49 24.27 4.65
CA PRO A 420 8.68 25.43 5.03
C PRO A 420 8.58 26.54 3.96
N THR A 421 9.16 26.35 2.78
CA THR A 421 9.14 27.31 1.67
C THR A 421 7.84 27.34 0.88
N HIS A 422 6.91 26.38 1.06
CA HIS A 422 5.66 26.32 0.26
C HIS A 422 4.37 26.65 1.00
N PHE A 423 4.39 26.80 2.33
CA PHE A 423 3.28 27.44 3.03
C PHE A 423 3.45 28.96 2.95
N SER A 424 3.29 29.53 1.75
CA SER A 424 2.92 30.93 1.71
C SER A 424 1.53 31.02 2.36
N ASN A 425 1.46 31.61 3.55
CA ASN A 425 0.21 32.11 4.15
C ASN A 425 -0.32 33.29 3.31
N SER A 426 -0.40 33.11 1.98
CA SER A 426 -1.09 34.02 1.09
C SER A 426 -2.56 33.61 1.13
N PRO A 427 -3.48 34.47 1.59
CA PRO A 427 -4.92 34.22 1.51
C PRO A 427 -5.44 34.10 0.07
N ASN A 428 -4.57 34.22 -0.95
CA ASN A 428 -4.86 34.10 -2.37
C ASN A 428 -4.11 32.94 -3.06
N ALA A 429 -3.54 31.98 -2.32
CA ALA A 429 -2.95 30.80 -2.95
C ALA A 429 -4.09 29.92 -3.52
N ASP A 430 -4.10 29.75 -4.85
CA ASP A 430 -5.03 28.84 -5.51
C ASP A 430 -4.94 27.45 -4.86
N PRO A 431 -6.09 26.78 -4.58
CA PRO A 431 -6.08 25.44 -4.01
C PRO A 431 -5.27 24.52 -4.92
N THR A 432 -4.29 23.80 -4.36
CA THR A 432 -3.52 22.81 -5.09
C THR A 432 -4.48 21.86 -5.81
N LEU A 433 -4.37 21.79 -7.14
CA LEU A 433 -5.24 20.95 -7.95
C LEU A 433 -5.15 19.50 -7.45
N PRO A 434 -6.28 18.81 -7.17
CA PRO A 434 -6.29 17.48 -6.55
C PRO A 434 -5.54 16.40 -7.35
N MET A 435 -5.23 16.69 -8.62
CA MET A 435 -4.54 15.78 -9.53
C MET A 435 -3.02 15.98 -9.61
N SER A 436 -2.48 17.07 -9.03
CA SER A 436 -1.04 17.26 -8.82
C SER A 436 -0.48 16.27 -7.79
N ILE A 437 0.84 16.14 -7.70
CA ILE A 437 1.47 15.27 -6.69
C ILE A 437 1.15 15.78 -5.27
N GLU A 438 1.16 17.09 -5.08
CA GLU A 438 0.83 17.76 -3.81
C GLU A 438 -0.65 17.56 -3.47
N GLY A 439 -1.54 17.77 -4.44
CA GLY A 439 -2.98 17.54 -4.28
C GLY A 439 -3.31 16.07 -3.97
N ARG A 440 -2.62 15.12 -4.59
CA ARG A 440 -2.75 13.69 -4.27
C ARG A 440 -2.22 13.37 -2.88
N SER A 441 -1.08 13.94 -2.49
CA SER A 441 -0.51 13.79 -1.14
C SER A 441 -1.49 14.30 -0.08
N PHE A 442 -2.16 15.42 -0.37
CA PHE A 442 -3.22 15.97 0.48
C PHE A 442 -4.37 14.97 0.66
N VAL A 443 -4.85 14.34 -0.42
CA VAL A 443 -5.90 13.29 -0.35
C VAL A 443 -5.41 12.02 0.38
N LEU A 444 -4.14 11.61 0.20
CA LEU A 444 -3.54 10.45 0.88
C LEU A 444 -3.39 10.65 2.40
N SER A 445 -3.20 11.90 2.82
CA SER A 445 -3.26 12.32 4.23
C SER A 445 -4.68 12.55 4.75
N GLY A 446 -5.69 12.28 3.92
CA GLY A 446 -7.11 12.37 4.28
C GLY A 446 -7.64 13.78 4.50
N MET A 447 -6.86 14.80 4.13
CA MET A 447 -7.28 16.20 4.16
C MET A 447 -8.31 16.57 3.09
N ALA A 448 -8.58 15.65 2.15
CA ALA A 448 -9.68 15.69 1.18
C ALA A 448 -10.36 14.32 1.11
N GLU A 449 -11.56 14.25 0.55
CA GLU A 449 -12.37 13.02 0.46
C GLU A 449 -11.62 11.86 -0.22
N GLY A 450 -11.77 10.64 0.30
CA GLY A 450 -11.08 9.47 -0.23
C GLY A 450 -11.51 9.09 -1.65
N LYS A 451 -12.72 9.48 -2.09
CA LYS A 451 -13.24 9.22 -3.45
C LYS A 451 -12.39 9.83 -4.57
N TRP A 452 -11.64 10.91 -4.27
CA TRP A 452 -10.77 11.54 -5.26
C TRP A 452 -9.56 10.67 -5.61
N LEU A 453 -9.15 9.78 -4.70
CA LEU A 453 -7.96 8.96 -4.89
C LEU A 453 -8.06 7.61 -4.18
N HIS A 454 -8.45 6.59 -4.95
CA HIS A 454 -8.65 5.23 -4.48
C HIS A 454 -8.17 4.15 -5.46
N MET A 455 -7.96 2.93 -4.96
CA MET A 455 -7.87 1.73 -5.80
C MET A 455 -9.26 1.24 -6.20
N HIS A 456 -9.37 0.70 -7.42
CA HIS A 456 -10.60 0.10 -7.93
C HIS A 456 -10.38 -1.40 -8.13
N CYS A 457 -10.38 -2.15 -7.03
CA CYS A 457 -10.14 -3.58 -7.04
C CYS A 457 -11.45 -4.34 -7.31
N GLU A 458 -11.44 -5.20 -8.31
CA GLU A 458 -12.59 -5.96 -8.80
C GLU A 458 -12.31 -7.47 -8.79
N THR A 459 -11.05 -7.86 -9.00
CA THR A 459 -10.68 -9.25 -9.25
C THR A 459 -10.06 -9.87 -8.00
N TRP A 460 -10.68 -10.90 -7.47
CA TRP A 460 -10.07 -11.70 -6.42
C TRP A 460 -9.00 -12.63 -7.01
N ILE A 461 -7.79 -12.60 -6.44
CA ILE A 461 -6.69 -13.51 -6.77
C ILE A 461 -6.27 -14.26 -5.51
N LEU A 462 -5.87 -15.53 -5.65
CA LEU A 462 -5.57 -16.41 -4.54
C LEU A 462 -4.34 -15.97 -3.74
N ASP A 463 -3.27 -15.57 -4.43
CA ASP A 463 -2.04 -15.09 -3.80
C ASP A 463 -1.39 -13.92 -4.59
N ARG A 464 -0.55 -13.14 -3.91
CA ARG A 464 0.09 -11.95 -4.50
C ARG A 464 1.08 -12.28 -5.61
N LYS A 465 1.70 -13.46 -5.56
CA LYS A 465 2.69 -13.94 -6.52
C LYS A 465 2.04 -14.32 -7.85
N GLU A 466 0.91 -15.00 -7.78
CA GLU A 466 0.05 -15.32 -8.92
C GLU A 466 -0.50 -14.03 -9.54
N CYS A 467 -0.94 -13.06 -8.71
CA CYS A 467 -1.34 -11.74 -9.19
C CYS A 467 -0.28 -11.08 -10.07
N PHE A 468 0.99 -11.07 -9.66
CA PHE A 468 2.04 -10.48 -10.50
C PHE A 468 2.29 -11.24 -11.80
N LYS A 469 2.28 -12.58 -11.74
CA LYS A 469 2.47 -13.42 -12.92
C LYS A 469 1.34 -13.24 -13.94
N ASP A 470 0.10 -13.19 -13.46
CA ASP A 470 -1.09 -13.05 -14.30
C ASP A 470 -1.18 -11.63 -14.87
N ALA A 471 -0.83 -10.62 -14.08
CA ALA A 471 -0.77 -9.23 -14.53
C ALA A 471 0.26 -9.06 -15.65
N GLU A 472 1.45 -9.67 -15.50
CA GLU A 472 2.50 -9.63 -16.51
C GLU A 472 2.08 -10.35 -17.80
N ALA A 473 1.60 -11.59 -17.68
CA ALA A 473 1.14 -12.35 -18.82
C ALA A 473 -0.02 -11.67 -19.57
N SER A 474 -0.95 -11.05 -18.84
CA SER A 474 -2.09 -10.32 -19.43
C SER A 474 -1.63 -9.06 -20.15
N ALA A 475 -0.73 -8.29 -19.55
CA ALA A 475 -0.18 -7.08 -20.15
C ALA A 475 0.61 -7.38 -21.44
N GLU A 476 1.45 -8.43 -21.43
CA GLU A 476 2.19 -8.86 -22.63
C GLU A 476 1.25 -9.30 -23.74
N LYS A 477 0.22 -10.10 -23.41
CA LYS A 477 -0.78 -10.56 -24.38
C LYS A 477 -1.55 -9.39 -25.01
N GLU A 478 -1.93 -8.39 -24.21
CA GLU A 478 -2.64 -7.20 -24.69
C GLU A 478 -1.74 -6.34 -25.58
N LEU A 479 -0.46 -6.22 -25.26
CA LEU A 479 0.51 -5.51 -26.07
C LEU A 479 0.72 -6.19 -27.44
N ILE A 480 0.83 -7.52 -27.47
CA ILE A 480 0.91 -8.29 -28.73
C ILE A 480 -0.38 -8.10 -29.55
N ALA A 481 -1.55 -8.12 -28.90
CA ALA A 481 -2.83 -7.92 -29.58
C ALA A 481 -2.95 -6.50 -30.17
N PHE A 482 -2.43 -5.49 -29.47
CA PHE A 482 -2.36 -4.11 -29.96
C PHE A 482 -1.51 -3.98 -31.23
N CYS A 483 -0.36 -4.66 -31.30
CA CYS A 483 0.45 -4.75 -32.53
C CYS A 483 -0.34 -5.32 -33.70
N ALA A 484 -0.94 -6.49 -33.52
CA ALA A 484 -1.64 -7.20 -34.58
C ALA A 484 -2.77 -6.33 -35.17
N LYS A 485 -3.48 -5.58 -34.32
CA LYS A 485 -4.53 -4.64 -34.75
C LYS A 485 -3.96 -3.44 -35.53
N THR A 486 -2.84 -2.89 -35.07
CA THR A 486 -2.23 -1.71 -35.70
C THR A 486 -1.63 -2.05 -37.07
N GLN A 487 -0.99 -3.21 -37.21
CA GLN A 487 -0.48 -3.71 -38.49
C GLN A 487 -1.61 -3.95 -39.51
N LEU A 488 -2.76 -4.49 -39.08
CA LEU A 488 -3.94 -4.65 -39.95
C LEU A 488 -4.48 -3.31 -40.46
N LEU A 489 -4.43 -2.24 -39.66
CA LEU A 489 -4.85 -0.90 -40.08
C LEU A 489 -3.90 -0.28 -41.11
N HIS A 490 -2.60 -0.55 -41.03
CA HIS A 490 -1.62 -0.10 -42.03
C HIS A 490 -1.67 -0.86 -43.37
N HIS A 491 -2.29 -2.06 -43.38
CA HIS A 491 -2.47 -2.86 -44.61
C HIS A 491 -3.81 -2.62 -45.33
N LEU A 492 -4.68 -1.74 -44.81
CA LEU A 492 -5.84 -1.27 -45.56
C LEU A 492 -5.39 -0.24 -46.62
N PRO A 493 -5.78 -0.39 -47.90
CA PRO A 493 -5.47 0.61 -48.91
C PRO A 493 -6.08 1.96 -48.50
N PRO A 494 -5.41 3.10 -48.80
CA PRO A 494 -5.98 4.42 -48.55
C PRO A 494 -7.25 4.54 -49.40
N THR A 495 -8.39 4.32 -48.76
CA THR A 495 -9.68 4.61 -49.38
C THR A 495 -9.77 6.12 -49.43
N VAL A 496 -9.99 6.64 -50.64
CA VAL A 496 -10.20 8.06 -50.93
C VAL A 496 -11.30 8.58 -50.00
N VAL A 497 -10.91 9.28 -48.94
CA VAL A 497 -11.85 9.99 -48.07
C VAL A 497 -12.25 11.26 -48.81
N ASN A 498 -13.32 11.15 -49.60
CA ASN A 498 -14.10 12.29 -50.02
C ASN A 498 -14.93 12.76 -48.83
N SER A 499 -14.69 14.02 -48.44
CA SER A 499 -15.62 15.03 -47.94
C SER A 499 -16.78 14.64 -47.00
N SER A 500 -16.83 15.42 -45.92
CA SER A 500 -17.99 15.86 -45.13
C SER A 500 -18.69 14.85 -44.23
N GLU A 501 -18.38 14.91 -42.93
CA GLU A 501 -19.36 15.32 -41.90
C GLU A 501 -18.63 15.64 -40.57
N PRO A 502 -19.00 16.72 -39.85
CA PRO A 502 -18.35 17.11 -38.60
C PRO A 502 -19.04 16.51 -37.37
N LEU A 503 -18.23 16.12 -36.38
CA LEU A 503 -18.58 16.07 -34.96
C LEU A 503 -17.46 16.73 -34.14
#